data_AF-A0A2T5PPP0-F1
#
_entry.id   AF-A0A2T5PPP0-F1
#
_cell.length_a   1.000
_cell.length_b   1.000
_cell.length_c   1.000
_cell.angle_alpha   90.00
_cell.angle_beta   90.00
_cell.angle_gamma   90.00
#
_symmetry.space_group_name_H-M   'P 1'
#
loop_
_entity.id
_entity.type
_entity.pdbx_description
1 polymer ?
#
loop_
_entity_poly.entity_id
_entity_poly.type
_entity_poly.pdbx_seq_one_letter_code
_entity_poly.pdbx_strand_id
1 'polypeptide(L)'
;MPTKKNFYTYAEAQVAAQALGIKKHSDYKKRYREDLRLPSNPSQFYVDAGWIDWYDFLGNERPDFYTTYAEAQAAARALGVKRQPEYTKRYREDPRLPSSPDEFYADAGWIDWYDFLG
;
A
#
# COMPACT_ATOMS: atom_id res chain seq x y z
N MET A 1 -24.76 -8.71 28.85
CA MET A 1 -24.87 -7.51 28.01
C MET A 1 -23.56 -7.39 27.22
N PRO A 2 -23.55 -7.46 25.89
CA PRO A 2 -22.33 -7.20 25.13
C PRO A 2 -22.01 -5.71 25.28
N THR A 3 -20.83 -5.40 25.81
CA THR A 3 -20.34 -4.03 25.97
C THR A 3 -20.25 -3.37 24.59
N LYS A 4 -20.90 -2.22 24.40
CA LYS A 4 -20.64 -1.36 23.23
C LYS A 4 -19.15 -1.08 23.21
N LYS A 5 -18.45 -1.65 22.23
CA LYS A 5 -17.00 -1.50 22.10
C LYS A 5 -16.72 -0.03 21.77
N ASN A 6 -16.10 0.69 22.70
CA ASN A 6 -15.82 2.11 22.57
C ASN A 6 -14.58 2.33 21.69
N PHE A 7 -14.79 2.35 20.37
CA PHE A 7 -13.71 2.57 19.41
C PHE A 7 -13.20 4.01 19.45
N TYR A 8 -11.96 4.19 19.02
CA TYR A 8 -11.37 5.53 18.82
C TYR A 8 -12.02 6.28 17.66
N THR A 9 -11.92 7.61 17.70
CA THR A 9 -12.05 8.45 16.49
C THR A 9 -10.94 8.11 15.48
N TYR A 10 -11.06 8.57 14.23
CA TYR A 10 -10.07 8.30 13.19
C TYR A 10 -8.66 8.75 13.60
N ALA A 11 -8.52 10.01 14.05
CA ALA A 11 -7.23 10.57 14.47
C ALA A 11 -6.63 9.84 15.67
N GLU A 12 -7.44 9.48 16.68
CA GLU A 12 -6.96 8.70 17.82
C GLU A 12 -6.52 7.29 17.41
N ALA A 13 -7.23 6.66 16.47
CA ALA A 13 -6.86 5.33 15.97
C ALA A 13 -5.55 5.35 15.17
N GLN A 14 -5.29 6.42 14.42
CA GLN A 14 -4.00 6.64 13.76
C GLN A 14 -2.87 6.69 14.79
N VAL A 15 -3.02 7.55 15.81
CA VAL A 15 -2.01 7.68 16.88
C VAL A 15 -1.78 6.35 17.59
N ALA A 16 -2.85 5.62 17.93
CA ALA A 16 -2.73 4.32 18.59
C ALA A 16 -2.07 3.26 17.71
N ALA A 17 -2.47 3.12 16.44
CA ALA A 17 -1.87 2.16 15.51
C ALA A 17 -0.38 2.46 15.26
N GLN A 18 -0.03 3.73 15.13
CA GLN A 18 1.35 4.19 14.96
C GLN A 18 2.19 3.97 16.23
N ALA A 19 1.63 4.21 17.42
CA ALA A 19 2.29 3.95 18.70
C ALA A 19 2.59 2.46 18.93
N LEU A 20 1.76 1.56 18.40
CA LEU A 20 2.03 0.12 18.38
C LEU A 20 3.13 -0.30 17.38
N GLY A 21 3.68 0.65 16.63
CA GLY A 21 4.70 0.41 15.60
C GLY A 21 4.18 -0.42 14.42
N ILE A 22 2.88 -0.40 14.16
CA ILE A 22 2.28 -1.16 13.06
C ILE A 22 2.51 -0.40 11.76
N LYS A 23 3.24 -1.01 10.83
CA LYS A 23 3.61 -0.38 9.55
C LYS A 23 3.00 -1.06 8.32
N LYS A 24 2.37 -2.22 8.48
CA LYS A 24 1.75 -2.97 7.38
C LYS A 24 0.30 -3.30 7.72
N HIS A 25 -0.57 -3.24 6.73
CA HIS A 25 -1.96 -3.71 6.85
C HIS A 25 -2.04 -5.17 7.34
N SER A 26 -1.16 -6.05 6.85
CA SER A 26 -1.10 -7.44 7.30
C SER A 26 -0.81 -7.57 8.80
N ASP A 27 0.03 -6.67 9.32
CA ASP A 27 0.43 -6.66 10.71
C ASP A 27 -0.68 -6.04 11.56
N TYR A 28 -1.35 -5.01 11.06
CA TYR A 28 -2.55 -4.45 11.67
C TYR A 28 -3.62 -5.53 11.88
N LYS A 29 -3.94 -6.33 10.86
CA LYS A 29 -4.92 -7.42 10.98
C LYS A 29 -4.58 -8.44 12.08
N LYS A 30 -3.29 -8.66 12.34
CA LYS A 30 -2.82 -9.58 13.40
C LYS A 30 -2.81 -8.91 14.77
N ARG A 31 -2.43 -7.64 14.83
CA ARG A 31 -2.04 -6.92 16.05
C ARG A 31 -3.06 -5.90 16.55
N TYR A 32 -4.11 -5.57 15.79
CA TYR A 32 -5.07 -4.53 16.20
C TYR A 32 -5.69 -4.80 17.58
N ARG A 33 -5.78 -6.07 18.01
CA ARG A 33 -6.30 -6.45 19.32
C ARG A 33 -5.37 -6.11 20.49
N GLU A 34 -4.12 -5.71 20.23
CA GLU A 34 -3.20 -5.15 21.24
C GLU A 34 -3.78 -3.86 21.84
N ASP A 35 -4.59 -3.11 21.08
CA ASP A 35 -5.46 -2.07 21.61
C ASP A 35 -6.94 -2.40 21.30
N LEU A 36 -7.71 -2.74 22.33
CA LEU A 36 -9.11 -3.15 22.19
C LEU A 36 -10.01 -2.07 21.60
N ARG A 37 -9.58 -0.81 21.53
CA ARG A 37 -10.32 0.32 20.94
C ARG A 37 -9.99 0.54 19.46
N LEU A 38 -9.07 -0.24 18.87
CA LEU A 38 -8.84 -0.27 17.44
C LEU A 38 -9.89 -1.19 16.74
N PRO A 39 -10.52 -0.74 15.64
CA PRO A 39 -11.43 -1.56 14.87
C PRO A 39 -10.66 -2.60 14.03
N SER A 40 -11.28 -3.75 13.76
CA SER A 40 -10.67 -4.79 12.91
C SER A 40 -10.57 -4.39 11.43
N ASN A 41 -11.48 -3.52 10.98
CA ASN A 41 -11.53 -3.02 9.61
C ASN A 41 -11.66 -1.48 9.61
N PRO A 42 -10.55 -0.75 9.81
CA PRO A 42 -10.58 0.71 9.93
C PRO A 42 -11.03 1.40 8.64
N SER A 43 -10.73 0.84 7.46
CA SER A 43 -11.16 1.42 6.18
C SER A 43 -12.68 1.48 6.01
N GLN A 44 -13.38 0.50 6.56
CA GLN A 44 -14.84 0.50 6.57
C GLN A 44 -15.41 1.29 7.75
N PHE A 45 -14.76 1.21 8.91
CA PHE A 45 -15.26 1.87 10.13
C PHE A 45 -15.15 3.41 10.05
N TYR A 46 -14.11 3.92 9.37
CA TYR A 46 -13.82 5.36 9.27
C TYR A 46 -14.17 5.96 7.90
N VAL A 47 -14.96 5.25 7.06
CA VAL A 47 -15.32 5.74 5.72
C VAL A 47 -15.97 7.13 5.76
N ASP A 48 -16.91 7.35 6.69
CA ASP A 48 -17.57 8.64 6.88
C ASP A 48 -16.79 9.62 7.79
N ALA A 49 -15.69 9.14 8.39
CA ALA A 49 -14.83 9.90 9.28
C ALA A 49 -13.55 10.41 8.60
N GLY A 50 -13.47 10.32 7.28
CA GLY A 50 -12.36 10.83 6.47
C GLY A 50 -11.23 9.82 6.23
N TRP A 51 -11.53 8.52 6.21
CA TRP A 51 -10.54 7.52 5.80
C TRP A 51 -9.95 7.83 4.42
N ILE A 52 -8.62 7.89 4.34
CA ILE A 52 -7.89 8.11 3.09
C ILE A 52 -7.36 6.77 2.56
N ASP A 53 -6.32 6.25 3.20
CA ASP A 53 -5.66 5.00 2.82
C ASP A 53 -4.85 4.43 3.99
N TRP A 54 -4.20 3.29 3.78
CA TRP A 54 -3.35 2.65 4.79
C TRP A 54 -2.04 3.40 5.06
N TYR A 55 -1.53 4.18 4.11
CA TYR A 55 -0.31 4.94 4.29
C TYR A 55 -0.55 6.08 5.28
N ASP A 56 -1.63 6.84 5.08
CA ASP A 56 -2.08 7.89 5.99
C ASP A 56 -2.42 7.30 7.37
N PHE A 57 -3.17 6.19 7.40
CA PHE A 57 -3.58 5.60 8.68
C PHE A 57 -2.40 5.11 9.53
N LEU A 58 -1.40 4.46 8.93
CA LEU A 58 -0.25 3.88 9.62
C LEU A 58 0.97 4.85 9.70
N GLY A 59 0.82 6.08 9.20
CA GLY A 59 1.90 7.06 9.16
C GLY A 59 3.11 6.55 8.39
N ASN A 60 2.86 6.02 7.19
CA ASN A 60 3.88 5.59 6.25
C ASN A 60 4.04 6.62 5.14
N GLU A 61 5.25 6.77 4.64
CA GLU A 61 5.50 7.53 3.41
C GLU A 61 4.86 6.82 2.22
N ARG A 62 4.24 7.61 1.33
CA ARG A 62 3.72 7.10 0.07
C ARG A 62 4.89 6.86 -0.89
N PRO A 63 4.91 5.73 -1.61
CA PRO A 63 5.93 5.50 -2.63
C PRO A 63 5.85 6.56 -3.73
N ASP A 64 7.01 7.10 -4.15
CA ASP A 64 7.14 8.02 -5.29
C ASP A 64 7.36 7.23 -6.59
N PHE A 65 6.32 6.51 -7.04
CA PHE A 65 6.40 5.74 -8.27
C PHE A 65 6.43 6.63 -9.52
N TYR A 66 6.98 6.12 -10.61
CA TYR A 66 6.94 6.81 -11.90
C TYR A 66 5.49 7.13 -12.27
N THR A 67 5.23 8.39 -12.63
CA THR A 67 3.87 8.85 -12.91
C THR A 67 3.34 8.30 -14.23
N THR A 68 4.22 8.07 -15.21
CA THR A 68 3.84 7.59 -16.53
C THR A 68 4.28 6.15 -16.78
N TYR A 69 3.47 5.42 -17.57
CA TYR A 69 3.80 4.08 -18.04
C TYR A 69 5.14 4.05 -18.79
N ALA A 70 5.41 5.06 -19.63
CA ALA A 70 6.62 5.15 -20.44
C ALA A 70 7.90 5.31 -19.59
N GLU A 71 7.86 6.12 -18.53
CA GLU A 71 9.00 6.26 -17.60
C GLU A 71 9.28 4.96 -16.85
N ALA A 72 8.23 4.30 -16.35
CA ALA A 72 8.37 3.01 -15.67
C ALA A 72 8.91 1.91 -16.60
N GLN A 73 8.43 1.89 -17.85
CA GLN A 73 8.90 0.98 -18.89
C GLN A 73 10.39 1.20 -19.17
N ALA A 74 10.81 2.45 -19.34
CA ALA A 74 12.21 2.79 -19.56
C ALA A 74 13.10 2.36 -18.38
N ALA A 75 12.65 2.60 -17.14
CA ALA A 75 13.37 2.18 -15.93
C ALA A 75 13.46 0.64 -15.81
N ALA A 76 12.36 -0.09 -16.01
CA ALA A 76 12.35 -1.55 -15.96
C ALA A 76 13.27 -2.18 -17.00
N ARG A 77 13.29 -1.62 -18.22
CA ARG A 77 14.20 -2.03 -19.30
C ARG A 77 15.67 -1.69 -18.98
N ALA A 78 15.93 -0.56 -18.34
CA ALA A 78 17.27 -0.16 -17.92
C ALA A 78 17.87 -1.10 -16.85
N LEU A 79 17.04 -1.73 -16.02
CA LEU A 79 17.46 -2.81 -15.11
C LEU A 79 17.86 -4.10 -15.83
N GLY A 80 17.60 -4.21 -17.14
CA GLY A 80 17.87 -5.39 -17.95
C GLY A 80 16.95 -6.58 -17.65
N VAL A 81 15.82 -6.33 -16.99
CA VAL A 81 14.84 -7.36 -16.65
C VAL A 81 14.03 -7.74 -17.88
N LYS A 82 13.91 -9.04 -18.16
CA LYS A 82 13.23 -9.53 -19.38
C LYS A 82 12.02 -10.40 -19.14
N ARG A 83 11.75 -10.76 -17.89
CA ARG A 83 10.63 -11.65 -17.53
C ARG A 83 9.96 -11.20 -16.26
N GLN A 84 8.64 -11.37 -16.17
CA GLN A 84 7.86 -11.02 -15.00
C GLN A 84 8.41 -11.63 -13.68
N PRO A 85 8.79 -12.92 -13.60
CA PRO A 85 9.33 -13.48 -12.35
C PRO A 85 10.67 -12.86 -11.93
N GLU A 86 11.43 -12.34 -12.89
CA GLU A 86 12.66 -11.59 -12.62
C GLU A 86 12.32 -10.19 -12.13
N TYR A 87 11.36 -9.51 -12.77
CA TYR A 87 10.85 -8.22 -12.33
C TYR A 87 10.39 -8.26 -10.87
N THR A 88 9.57 -9.25 -10.48
CA THR A 88 9.11 -9.39 -9.09
C THR A 88 10.25 -9.47 -8.07
N LYS A 89 11.42 -9.99 -8.47
CA LYS A 89 12.61 -10.08 -7.60
C LYS A 89 13.44 -8.80 -7.62
N ARG A 90 13.51 -8.12 -8.75
CA ARG A 90 14.47 -7.05 -9.04
C ARG A 90 13.88 -5.65 -9.10
N TYR A 91 12.55 -5.48 -9.12
CA TYR A 91 11.93 -4.16 -9.26
C TYR A 91 12.43 -3.16 -8.20
N ARG A 92 12.72 -3.63 -6.98
CA ARG A 92 13.25 -2.81 -5.87
C ARG A 92 14.67 -2.28 -6.10
N GLU A 93 15.37 -2.72 -7.15
CA GLU A 93 16.62 -2.09 -7.58
C GLU A 93 16.36 -0.64 -8.03
N ASP A 94 15.14 -0.32 -8.48
CA ASP A 94 14.64 1.04 -8.62
C ASP A 94 13.45 1.26 -7.66
N PRO A 95 13.59 2.09 -6.61
CA PRO A 95 12.54 2.30 -5.61
C PRO A 95 11.26 2.94 -6.18
N ARG A 96 11.32 3.52 -7.39
CA ARG A 96 10.18 4.14 -8.07
C ARG A 96 9.40 3.17 -8.95
N LEU A 97 9.86 1.92 -9.09
CA LEU A 97 9.10 0.88 -9.76
C LEU A 97 8.08 0.24 -8.81
N PRO A 98 6.79 0.13 -9.20
CA PRO A 98 5.80 -0.58 -8.40
C PRO A 98 5.98 -2.09 -8.49
N SER A 99 5.56 -2.83 -7.46
CA SER A 99 5.60 -4.30 -7.47
C SER A 99 4.65 -4.93 -8.49
N SER A 100 3.54 -4.24 -8.78
CA SER A 100 2.48 -4.64 -9.70
C SER A 100 2.23 -3.51 -10.71
N PRO A 101 3.10 -3.34 -11.73
CA PRO A 101 2.97 -2.27 -12.71
C PRO A 101 1.72 -2.44 -13.58
N ASP A 102 1.24 -3.67 -13.76
CA ASP A 102 0.00 -3.99 -14.47
C ASP A 102 -1.24 -3.41 -13.79
N GLU A 103 -1.28 -3.42 -12.46
CA GLU A 103 -2.35 -2.79 -11.70
C GLU A 103 -2.16 -1.27 -11.61
N PHE A 104 -0.94 -0.81 -11.37
CA PHE A 104 -0.66 0.62 -11.17
C PHE A 104 -0.83 1.45 -12.45
N TYR A 105 -0.46 0.90 -13.61
CA TYR A 105 -0.56 1.58 -14.91
C TYR A 105 -1.76 1.11 -15.75
N ALA A 106 -2.73 0.41 -15.17
CA ALA A 106 -3.91 -0.09 -15.88
C ALA A 106 -4.63 1.02 -16.68
N ASP A 107 -4.82 2.19 -16.05
CA ASP A 107 -5.46 3.36 -16.67
C ASP A 107 -4.47 4.29 -17.38
N ALA A 108 -3.17 3.98 -17.34
CA ALA A 108 -2.08 4.79 -17.90
C ALA A 108 -1.51 4.21 -19.21
N GLY A 109 -2.22 3.26 -19.83
CA GLY A 109 -1.84 2.66 -21.10
C GLY A 109 -1.04 1.36 -20.99
N TRP A 110 -1.18 0.62 -19.88
CA TRP A 110 -0.64 -0.73 -19.77
C TRP A 110 -1.16 -1.63 -20.89
N ILE A 111 -0.26 -2.39 -21.53
CA ILE A 111 -0.57 -3.36 -22.58
C ILE A 111 -0.38 -4.78 -22.01
N ASP A 112 0.86 -5.19 -21.83
CA ASP A 112 1.23 -6.46 -21.22
C ASP A 112 2.69 -6.43 -20.72
N TRP A 113 3.14 -7.56 -20.17
CA TRP A 113 4.49 -7.72 -19.66
C TRP A 113 5.57 -7.73 -20.75
N TYR A 114 5.24 -8.17 -21.97
CA TYR A 114 6.19 -8.20 -23.08
C TYR A 114 6.49 -6.77 -23.55
N ASP A 115 5.45 -5.94 -23.69
CA ASP A 115 5.63 -4.53 -23.98
C ASP A 115 6.37 -3.85 -22.82
N PHE A 116 5.98 -4.09 -21.56
CA PHE A 116 6.62 -3.41 -20.43
C PHE A 116 8.11 -3.74 -20.27
N LEU A 117 8.53 -4.98 -20.49
CA LEU A 117 9.92 -5.42 -20.24
C LEU A 117 10.82 -5.42 -21.49
N GLY A 118 10.22 -5.40 -22.69
CA GLY A 118 10.92 -5.32 -23.97
C GLY A 118 11.62 -6.60 -24.41
#